data_AF-A0A7J9F7V5-F1
#
_entry.id   AF-A0A7J9F7V5-F1
#
_cell.length_a   1.000
_cell.length_b   1.000
_cell.length_c   1.000
_cell.angle_alpha   90.00
_cell.angle_beta   90.00
_cell.angle_gamma   90.00
#
_symmetry.space_group_name_H-M   'P 1'
#
loop_
_entity.id
_entity.type
_entity.pdbx_description
1 polymer ?
#
loop_
_entity_poly.entity_id
_entity_poly.type
_entity_poly.pdbx_seq_one_letter_code
_entity_poly.pdbx_strand_id
1 'polypeptide(L)'
;NSDDTWVYLSTDGAVARDPSYATTGGVALNKGYTRIIIMTENLEVAQILSDMDLEDSGITMLRRTHRILQSEGEWRIKHIPRNQNLVADRLAKLNLSWKSSLQVIDEAPKDILDLLQVDKTNGCFM
;
A
#
# COMPACT_ATOMS: atom_id res chain seq x y z
N ASN A 1 12.07 -21.71 -4.66
CA ASN A 1 11.11 -20.76 -4.07
C ASN A 1 10.98 -19.58 -5.01
N SER A 2 9.81 -19.41 -5.64
CA SER A 2 9.56 -18.42 -6.70
C SER A 2 9.29 -17.00 -6.20
N ASP A 3 9.15 -16.85 -4.88
CA ASP A 3 8.66 -15.60 -4.28
C ASP A 3 9.78 -14.63 -3.88
N ASP A 4 11.05 -15.04 -3.96
CA ASP A 4 12.23 -14.20 -3.68
C ASP A 4 12.41 -13.03 -4.69
N THR A 5 11.57 -12.97 -5.73
CA THR A 5 11.63 -11.94 -6.79
C THR A 5 10.52 -10.88 -6.70
N TRP A 6 9.65 -10.94 -5.68
CA TRP A 6 8.54 -10.00 -5.53
C TRP A 6 8.87 -8.90 -4.52
N VAL A 7 8.50 -7.68 -4.88
CA VAL A 7 8.49 -6.50 -4.01
C VAL A 7 7.12 -6.40 -3.37
N TYR A 8 7.08 -6.30 -2.05
CA TYR A 8 5.84 -6.08 -1.32
C TYR A 8 5.57 -4.59 -1.19
N LEU A 9 4.39 -4.15 -1.61
CA LEU A 9 3.91 -2.78 -1.46
C LEU A 9 2.62 -2.80 -0.63
N SER A 10 2.70 -2.31 0.60
CA SER A 10 1.53 -2.14 1.45
C SER A 10 1.09 -0.68 1.44
N THR A 11 -0.23 -0.47 1.41
CA THR A 11 -0.84 0.86 1.29
C THR A 11 -2.07 0.98 2.17
N ASP A 12 -2.32 2.17 2.69
CA ASP A 12 -3.54 2.53 3.39
C ASP A 12 -3.92 4.01 3.17
N GLY A 13 -5.18 4.33 3.47
CA GLY A 13 -5.73 5.67 3.45
C GLY A 13 -6.28 6.09 4.82
N ALA A 14 -6.09 7.35 5.19
CA ALA A 14 -6.66 7.93 6.40
C ALA A 14 -7.46 9.20 6.05
N VAL A 15 -8.58 9.40 6.74
CA VAL A 15 -9.42 10.61 6.58
C VAL A 15 -9.61 11.27 7.94
N ALA A 16 -9.16 12.52 8.07
CA ALA A 16 -9.50 13.37 9.20
C ALA A 16 -10.94 13.88 9.06
N ARG A 17 -11.71 13.85 10.15
CA ARG A 17 -13.13 14.26 10.13
C ARG A 17 -13.31 15.77 10.11
N ASP A 18 -12.36 16.52 10.67
CA ASP A 18 -12.43 17.98 10.77
C ASP A 18 -11.02 18.58 10.93
N PRO A 19 -10.55 19.41 9.97
CA PRO A 19 -11.06 19.56 8.60
C PRO A 19 -10.97 18.25 7.79
N SER A 20 -11.82 18.11 6.75
CA SER A 20 -11.86 16.91 5.89
C SER A 20 -10.64 16.78 4.98
N TYR A 21 -9.53 16.28 5.53
CA TYR A 21 -8.32 15.92 4.78
C TYR A 21 -8.21 14.41 4.65
N ALA A 22 -7.90 13.95 3.43
CA ALA A 22 -7.57 12.56 3.15
C ALA A 22 -6.08 12.45 2.84
N THR A 23 -5.41 11.46 3.43
CA THR A 23 -4.01 11.15 3.19
C THR A 23 -3.86 9.67 2.88
N THR A 24 -2.75 9.33 2.25
CA THR A 24 -2.33 7.94 2.05
C THR A 24 -0.94 7.75 2.63
N GLY A 25 -0.62 6.51 2.99
CA GLY A 25 0.69 6.08 3.42
C GLY A 25 0.93 4.65 2.97
N GLY A 26 2.19 4.32 2.74
CA GLY A 26 2.57 3.00 2.29
C GLY A 26 4.06 2.77 2.45
N VAL A 27 4.45 1.50 2.37
CA VAL A 27 5.83 1.07 2.50
C VAL A 27 6.10 -0.02 1.48
N ALA A 28 7.27 0.07 0.85
CA ALA A 28 7.74 -0.88 -0.14
C ALA A 28 9.02 -1.55 0.34
N LEU A 29 9.06 -2.89 0.30
CA LEU A 29 10.31 -3.63 0.50
C LEU A 29 10.99 -3.86 -0.85
N ASN A 30 11.85 -2.93 -1.24
CA ASN A 30 12.58 -3.04 -2.51
C ASN A 30 13.81 -3.94 -2.37
N LYS A 31 13.80 -5.10 -3.05
CA LYS A 31 14.97 -5.99 -3.19
C LYS A 31 15.66 -5.88 -4.57
N GLY A 32 15.30 -4.90 -5.39
CA GLY A 32 15.87 -4.67 -6.73
C GLY A 32 15.16 -5.41 -7.87
N TYR A 33 13.92 -5.90 -7.65
CA TYR A 33 13.16 -6.67 -8.63
C TYR A 33 11.92 -5.92 -9.15
N THR A 34 11.41 -6.33 -10.30
CA THR A 34 10.35 -5.65 -11.08
C THR A 34 8.96 -6.22 -10.90
N ARG A 35 8.76 -7.20 -10.01
CA ARG A 35 7.45 -7.82 -9.77
C ARG A 35 6.86 -7.33 -8.45
N ILE A 36 5.58 -6.95 -8.40
CA ILE A 36 4.99 -6.29 -7.23
C ILE A 36 3.81 -7.07 -6.67
N ILE A 37 3.79 -7.31 -5.36
CA ILE A 37 2.61 -7.74 -4.60
C ILE A 37 2.08 -6.54 -3.83
N ILE A 38 0.91 -6.05 -4.24
CA ILE A 38 0.19 -4.97 -3.58
C ILE A 38 -0.67 -5.55 -2.47
N MET A 39 -0.52 -5.04 -1.26
CA MET A 39 -1.26 -5.45 -0.07
C MET A 39 -2.16 -4.32 0.40
N THR A 40 -3.44 -4.63 0.61
CA THR A 40 -4.45 -3.67 1.06
C THR A 40 -5.38 -4.31 2.07
N GLU A 41 -5.84 -3.52 3.05
CA GLU A 41 -6.94 -3.92 3.94
C GLU A 41 -8.34 -3.76 3.34
N ASN A 42 -8.43 -3.16 2.16
CA ASN A 42 -9.70 -2.96 1.48
C ASN A 42 -10.00 -4.12 0.53
N LEU A 43 -10.87 -5.03 0.97
CA LEU A 43 -11.29 -6.20 0.19
C LEU A 43 -11.94 -5.82 -1.14
N GLU A 44 -12.75 -4.76 -1.18
CA GLU A 44 -13.42 -4.29 -2.40
C GLU A 44 -12.38 -3.84 -3.44
N VAL A 45 -11.36 -3.07 -3.02
CA VAL A 45 -10.26 -2.67 -3.91
C VAL A 45 -9.48 -3.89 -4.41
N ALA A 46 -9.20 -4.86 -3.55
CA ALA A 46 -8.50 -6.08 -3.94
C ALA A 46 -9.28 -6.89 -4.98
N GLN A 47 -10.60 -7.04 -4.79
CA GLN A 47 -11.48 -7.76 -5.72
C GLN A 47 -11.57 -7.04 -7.07
N ILE A 48 -11.90 -5.75 -7.05
CA ILE A 48 -12.07 -4.96 -8.28
C ILE A 48 -10.78 -4.93 -9.10
N LEU A 49 -9.61 -4.78 -8.45
CA LEU A 49 -8.34 -4.81 -9.17
C LEU A 49 -7.93 -6.22 -9.61
N SER A 50 -8.38 -7.29 -8.95
CA SER A 50 -8.06 -8.67 -9.36
C SER A 50 -8.87 -9.14 -10.57
N ASP A 51 -10.13 -8.71 -10.69
CA ASP A 51 -11.07 -9.26 -11.68
C ASP A 51 -10.79 -8.78 -13.13
N MET A 52 -9.78 -7.91 -13.34
CA MET A 52 -9.28 -7.39 -14.64
C MET A 52 -10.32 -6.72 -15.57
N ASP A 53 -11.62 -6.79 -15.26
CA ASP A 53 -12.71 -6.20 -16.05
C ASP A 53 -13.10 -4.80 -15.53
N LEU A 54 -12.09 -3.92 -15.50
CA LEU A 54 -12.15 -2.60 -14.87
C LEU A 54 -12.68 -1.49 -15.77
N GLU A 55 -12.96 -1.80 -17.04
CA GLU A 55 -13.43 -0.81 -18.02
C GLU A 55 -14.76 -0.17 -17.57
N ASP A 56 -15.56 -0.90 -16.78
CA ASP A 56 -16.91 -0.49 -16.35
C ASP A 56 -17.02 -0.04 -14.88
N SER A 57 -15.91 0.02 -14.13
CA SER A 57 -15.95 0.31 -12.68
C SER A 57 -16.49 1.71 -12.31
N GLY A 58 -16.74 2.61 -13.28
CA GLY A 58 -17.18 4.00 -13.07
C GLY A 58 -16.21 4.90 -12.28
N ILE A 59 -15.24 4.31 -11.58
CA ILE A 59 -14.31 4.96 -10.67
C ILE A 59 -13.03 5.25 -11.42
N THR A 60 -12.85 6.51 -11.82
CA THR A 60 -11.68 7.01 -12.56
C THR A 60 -10.35 6.60 -11.92
N MET A 61 -10.28 6.56 -10.59
CA MET A 61 -9.08 6.18 -9.85
C MET A 61 -8.68 4.72 -10.09
N LEU A 62 -9.63 3.78 -10.01
CA LEU A 62 -9.36 2.35 -10.23
C LEU A 62 -8.90 2.10 -11.67
N ARG A 63 -9.52 2.77 -12.64
CA ARG A 63 -9.07 2.71 -14.05
C ARG A 63 -7.65 3.23 -14.25
N ARG A 64 -7.26 4.32 -13.58
CA ARG A 64 -5.89 4.85 -13.66
C ARG A 64 -4.88 3.92 -12.99
N THR A 65 -5.21 3.42 -11.80
CA THR A 65 -4.38 2.43 -11.09
C THR A 65 -4.17 1.21 -11.97
N HIS A 66 -5.23 0.66 -12.56
CA HIS A 66 -5.13 -0.49 -13.46
C HIS A 66 -4.21 -0.25 -14.65
N ARG A 67 -4.34 0.90 -15.33
CA ARG A 67 -3.47 1.26 -16.47
C ARG A 67 -1.99 1.34 -16.08
N ILE A 68 -1.69 1.92 -14.91
CA ILE A 68 -0.32 1.97 -14.38
C ILE A 68 0.18 0.55 -14.14
N LEU A 69 -0.61 -0.29 -13.47
CA LEU A 69 -0.21 -1.67 -13.17
C LEU A 69 0.00 -2.49 -14.45
N GLN A 70 -0.85 -2.33 -15.47
CA GLN A 70 -0.65 -2.98 -16.77
C GLN A 70 0.61 -2.52 -17.50
N SER A 71 1.08 -1.29 -17.30
CA SER A 71 2.35 -0.82 -17.86
C SER A 71 3.58 -1.26 -17.05
N GLU A 72 3.39 -1.63 -15.78
CA GLU A 72 4.46 -1.87 -14.81
C GLU A 72 4.60 -3.37 -14.49
N GLY A 73 5.07 -4.14 -15.47
CA GLY A 73 5.53 -5.53 -15.28
C GLY A 73 4.48 -6.52 -14.74
N GLU A 74 4.95 -7.53 -14.00
CA GLU A 74 4.07 -8.49 -13.33
C GLU A 74 3.65 -7.98 -11.96
N TRP A 75 2.35 -7.93 -11.70
CA TRP A 75 1.81 -7.49 -10.42
C TRP A 75 0.74 -8.46 -9.92
N ARG A 76 0.52 -8.46 -8.61
CA ARG A 76 -0.57 -9.15 -7.91
C ARG A 76 -1.13 -8.21 -6.87
N ILE A 77 -2.42 -8.30 -6.60
CA ILE A 77 -3.03 -7.63 -5.44
C ILE A 77 -3.55 -8.67 -4.46
N LYS A 78 -3.38 -8.43 -3.16
CA LYS A 78 -3.79 -9.31 -2.08
C LYS A 78 -4.46 -8.49 -0.98
N HIS A 79 -5.62 -8.97 -0.54
CA HIS A 79 -6.22 -8.48 0.68
C HIS A 79 -5.48 -9.04 1.90
N ILE A 80 -5.17 -8.16 2.87
CA ILE A 80 -4.66 -8.53 4.19
C ILE A 80 -5.55 -7.92 5.28
N PRO A 81 -5.76 -8.58 6.43
CA PRO A 81 -6.55 -7.98 7.51
C PRO A 81 -5.86 -6.73 8.08
N ARG A 82 -6.65 -5.79 8.61
CA ARG A 82 -6.15 -4.51 9.17
C ARG A 82 -5.02 -4.65 10.19
N ASN A 83 -5.07 -5.68 11.04
CA ASN A 83 -4.02 -5.94 12.04
C ASN A 83 -2.67 -6.35 11.42
N GLN A 84 -2.64 -6.67 10.12
CA GLN A 84 -1.45 -6.95 9.32
C GLN A 84 -1.03 -5.74 8.47
N ASN A 85 -1.84 -4.68 8.37
CA ASN A 85 -1.54 -3.47 7.58
C ASN A 85 -1.16 -2.26 8.46
N LEU A 86 -0.75 -2.51 9.71
CA LEU A 86 -0.60 -1.47 10.74
C LEU A 86 0.47 -0.43 10.41
N VAL A 87 1.53 -0.82 9.70
CA VAL A 87 2.60 0.12 9.30
C VAL A 87 2.07 1.15 8.30
N ALA A 88 1.37 0.70 7.25
CA ALA A 88 0.78 1.61 6.27
C ALA A 88 -0.33 2.49 6.88
N ASP A 89 -1.18 1.93 7.75
CA ASP A 89 -2.19 2.69 8.51
C ASP A 89 -1.56 3.82 9.32
N ARG A 90 -0.45 3.53 10.02
CA ARG A 90 0.25 4.54 10.82
C ARG A 90 0.96 5.57 9.96
N LEU A 91 1.56 5.17 8.85
CA LEU A 91 2.12 6.11 7.88
C LEU A 91 1.06 7.04 7.31
N ALA A 92 -0.12 6.52 6.93
CA ALA A 92 -1.22 7.32 6.42
C ALA A 92 -1.68 8.35 7.47
N LYS A 93 -1.77 7.94 8.75
CA LYS A 93 -2.13 8.82 9.87
C LYS A 93 -1.06 9.85 10.20
N LEU A 94 0.23 9.50 10.13
CA LEU A 94 1.33 10.45 10.32
C LEU A 94 1.30 11.54 9.26
N ASN A 95 1.00 11.16 8.01
CA ASN A 95 0.90 12.09 6.89
C ASN A 95 -0.20 13.16 7.07
N LEU A 96 -1.22 12.92 7.91
CA LEU A 96 -2.23 13.95 8.26
C LEU A 96 -1.59 15.18 8.93
N SER A 97 -0.47 15.00 9.63
CA SER A 97 0.25 16.09 10.29
C SER A 97 1.27 16.78 9.37
N TRP A 98 1.54 16.20 8.20
CA TRP A 98 2.56 16.69 7.27
C TRP A 98 1.96 17.78 6.37
N LYS A 99 2.69 18.88 6.19
CA LYS A 99 2.24 20.03 5.39
C LYS A 99 2.55 19.90 3.88
N SER A 100 3.08 18.76 3.46
CA SER A 100 3.55 18.50 2.09
C SER A 100 2.65 17.50 1.38
N SER A 101 2.57 17.59 0.05
CA SER A 101 1.71 16.72 -0.76
C SER A 101 2.21 15.28 -0.92
N LEU A 102 3.53 15.06 -1.03
CA LEU A 102 4.13 13.72 -1.12
C LEU A 102 5.53 13.73 -0.48
N GLN A 103 5.83 12.74 0.35
CA GLN A 103 7.16 12.49 0.88
C GLN A 103 7.57 11.06 0.57
N VAL A 104 8.75 10.90 -0.01
CA VAL A 104 9.43 9.61 -0.16
C VAL A 104 10.61 9.64 0.80
N ILE A 105 10.67 8.66 1.68
CA ILE A 105 11.69 8.56 2.73
C ILE A 105 12.31 7.16 2.68
N ASP A 106 13.63 7.09 2.73
CA ASP A 106 14.38 5.82 2.74
C ASP A 106 14.56 5.27 4.17
N GLU A 107 14.41 6.14 5.17
CA GLU A 107 14.47 5.79 6.59
C GLU A 107 13.10 5.91 7.24
N ALA A 108 12.74 4.90 8.04
CA ALA A 108 11.47 4.88 8.74
C ALA A 108 11.37 5.97 9.82
N PRO A 109 10.24 6.69 9.93
CA PRO A 109 9.99 7.60 11.03
C PRO A 109 10.06 6.88 12.38
N LYS A 110 10.57 7.58 13.41
CA LYS A 110 10.75 7.00 14.75
C LYS A 110 9.46 6.42 15.32
N ASP A 111 8.34 7.07 15.06
CA ASP A 111 7.00 6.69 15.51
C ASP A 111 6.51 5.33 14.99
N ILE A 112 7.15 4.77 13.95
CA ILE A 112 6.76 3.48 13.35
C ILE A 112 7.84 2.39 13.48
N LEU A 113 8.99 2.67 14.11
CA LEU A 113 10.11 1.71 14.18
C LEU A 113 9.72 0.43 14.91
N ASP A 114 9.03 0.54 16.06
CA ASP A 114 8.57 -0.62 16.83
C ASP A 114 7.59 -1.47 16.02
N LEU A 115 6.67 -0.83 15.31
CA LEU A 115 5.69 -1.51 14.47
C LEU A 115 6.34 -2.21 13.28
N LEU A 116 7.29 -1.55 12.61
CA LEU A 116 8.08 -2.16 11.55
C LEU A 116 8.86 -3.38 12.05
N GLN A 117 9.41 -3.32 13.25
CA GLN A 117 10.14 -4.43 13.82
C GLN A 117 9.24 -5.62 14.16
N VAL A 118 8.05 -5.35 14.73
CA VAL A 118 7.02 -6.38 14.97
C VAL A 118 6.56 -7.00 13.64
N ASP A 119 6.30 -6.17 12.64
CA ASP A 119 5.83 -6.63 11.33
C ASP A 119 6.88 -7.53 10.64
N LYS A 120 8.15 -7.11 10.68
CA LYS A 120 9.31 -7.89 10.25
C LYS A 120 9.38 -9.24 10.96
N THR A 121 9.16 -9.30 12.27
CA THR A 121 9.17 -10.57 13.02
C THR A 121 7.98 -11.47 12.71
N ASN A 122 6.84 -10.89 12.33
CA ASN A 122 5.61 -11.63 12.03
C ASN A 122 5.56 -12.16 10.59
N GLY A 123 6.56 -11.83 9.75
CA GLY A 123 6.59 -12.26 8.36
C GLY A 123 5.56 -11.54 7.47
N CYS A 124 5.10 -10.35 7.87
CA CYS A 124 4.09 -9.61 7.10
C CYS A 124 4.73 -8.69 6.05
N PHE A 125 5.91 -8.12 6.34
CA PHE A 125 6.85 -7.49 5.40
C PHE A 125 8.06 -8.38 5.05
N MET A 126 8.00 -9.71 5.18
CA MET A 126 9.11 -10.61 4.85
C MET A 126 8.70 -11.84 4.06
#